data_AF-A0A7J6PQH4-F1
#
_entry.id   AF-A0A7J6PQH4-F1
#
_cell.length_a   1.000
_cell.length_b   1.000
_cell.length_c   1.000
_cell.angle_alpha   90.00
_cell.angle_beta   90.00
_cell.angle_gamma   90.00
#
_symmetry.space_group_name_H-M   'P 1'
#
loop_
_entity.id
_entity.type
_entity.pdbx_description
1 polymer ?
#
loop_
_entity_poly.entity_id
_entity_poly.type
_entity_poly.pdbx_seq_one_letter_code
_entity_poly.pdbx_strand_id
1 'polypeptide(L)'
;MCPMSMPARGKNCTHMQCFDLEMFIGTQPRMSAFNNRWKCGVCSRVVRPEDLVVDGFVLDVIKATADASGRPTCDSVHLDKRTLDWSVDPSDYASGSDDGDSEGEEGRTSTKKEEEDDSTTAPADSHGSSHRPRETAMVDLMGSSSSSEDETP
;
A
#
# COMPACT_ATOMS: atom_id res chain seq x y z
N MET A 1 3.36 -0.46 14.33
CA MET A 1 2.06 0.20 14.04
C MET A 1 0.95 -0.86 14.07
N CYS A 2 -0.29 -0.48 14.39
CA CYS A 2 -1.43 -1.41 14.40
C CYS A 2 -2.12 -1.37 13.02
N PRO A 3 -2.46 -2.53 12.40
CA PRO A 3 -3.24 -2.55 11.16
C PRO A 3 -4.58 -1.83 11.34
N MET A 4 -5.02 -1.12 10.30
CA MET A 4 -6.37 -0.58 10.31
C MET A 4 -7.38 -1.70 10.17
N SER A 5 -8.39 -1.71 11.03
CA SER A 5 -9.38 -2.78 11.13
C SER A 5 -10.62 -2.49 10.27
N MET A 6 -11.02 -1.23 10.21
CA MET A 6 -12.18 -0.77 9.46
C MET A 6 -11.77 0.38 8.55
N PRO A 7 -11.23 0.10 7.34
CA PRO A 7 -10.82 1.14 6.41
C PRO A 7 -12.01 1.99 6.02
N ALA A 8 -11.90 3.28 6.25
CA ALA A 8 -12.90 4.25 5.87
C ALA A 8 -12.31 5.49 5.22
N ARG A 9 -13.16 6.18 4.48
CA ARG A 9 -12.91 7.47 3.85
C ARG A 9 -14.22 8.23 3.70
N GLY A 10 -14.13 9.52 3.38
CA GLY A 10 -15.31 10.29 3.02
C GLY A 10 -15.79 9.96 1.60
N LYS A 11 -17.11 10.00 1.38
CA LYS A 11 -17.75 9.85 0.05
C LYS A 11 -17.13 10.78 -1.01
N ASN A 12 -16.72 11.97 -0.59
CA ASN A 12 -16.14 12.98 -1.47
C ASN A 12 -14.60 12.98 -1.47
N CYS A 13 -13.91 12.07 -0.79
CA CYS A 13 -12.45 12.00 -0.83
C CYS A 13 -11.92 11.71 -2.25
N THR A 14 -10.80 12.32 -2.64
CA THR A 14 -10.18 12.17 -3.98
C THR A 14 -8.86 11.38 -3.96
N HIS A 15 -8.63 10.57 -2.93
CA HIS A 15 -7.44 9.73 -2.76
C HIS A 15 -7.87 8.29 -2.46
N MET A 16 -7.03 7.29 -2.72
CA MET A 16 -7.35 5.89 -2.41
C MET A 16 -7.02 5.50 -0.96
N GLN A 17 -6.12 6.24 -0.31
CA GLN A 17 -5.70 5.95 1.06
C GLN A 17 -6.89 5.96 2.03
N CYS A 18 -7.07 4.90 2.81
CA CYS A 18 -8.08 4.89 3.86
C CYS A 18 -7.46 5.26 5.21
N PHE A 19 -8.31 5.63 6.16
CA PHE A 19 -7.97 5.74 7.58
C PHE A 19 -8.84 4.76 8.37
N ASP A 20 -8.45 4.42 9.59
CA ASP A 20 -9.28 3.58 10.45
C ASP A 20 -10.51 4.36 10.93
N LEU A 21 -11.70 3.78 10.75
CA LEU A 21 -12.98 4.42 11.07
C LEU A 21 -13.10 4.78 12.56
N GLU A 22 -12.78 3.82 13.43
CA GLU A 22 -12.93 3.99 14.87
C GLU A 22 -11.98 5.06 15.38
N MET A 23 -10.73 5.02 14.88
CA MET A 23 -9.73 6.03 15.20
C MET A 23 -10.15 7.42 14.72
N PHE A 24 -10.70 7.54 13.50
CA PHE A 24 -11.17 8.81 12.99
C PHE A 24 -12.33 9.35 13.85
N ILE A 25 -13.38 8.57 14.09
CA ILE A 25 -14.53 9.01 14.91
C ILE A 25 -14.10 9.35 16.34
N GLY A 26 -13.17 8.60 16.92
CA GLY A 26 -12.64 8.90 18.25
C GLY A 26 -11.85 10.21 18.31
N THR A 27 -10.99 10.47 17.32
CA THR A 27 -10.08 11.63 17.37
C THR A 27 -10.76 12.94 17.00
N GLN A 28 -11.70 12.95 16.03
CA GLN A 28 -12.29 14.19 15.52
C GLN A 28 -12.95 15.05 16.64
N PRO A 29 -13.82 14.53 17.52
CA PRO A 29 -14.46 15.35 18.56
C PRO A 29 -13.48 15.99 19.54
N ARG A 30 -12.33 15.34 19.78
CA ARG A 30 -11.30 15.77 20.75
C ARG A 30 -10.31 16.78 20.15
N MET A 31 -10.32 16.97 18.83
CA MET A 31 -9.38 17.85 18.16
C MET A 31 -9.61 19.32 18.57
N SER A 32 -8.59 19.96 19.15
CA SER A 32 -8.65 21.35 19.64
C SER A 32 -8.78 22.37 18.50
N ALA A 33 -8.14 22.09 17.36
CA ALA A 33 -8.27 22.88 16.14
C ALA A 33 -9.66 22.67 15.50
N PHE A 34 -10.65 23.46 15.94
CA PHE A 34 -12.04 23.38 15.46
C PHE A 34 -12.17 23.50 13.94
N ASN A 35 -11.30 24.27 13.29
CA ASN A 35 -11.24 24.43 11.84
C ASN A 35 -10.72 23.19 11.09
N ASN A 36 -10.10 22.25 11.81
CA ASN A 36 -9.57 21.00 11.29
C ASN A 36 -10.41 19.79 11.67
N ARG A 37 -11.44 19.98 12.49
CA ARG A 37 -12.39 18.96 12.85
C ARG A 37 -13.23 18.53 11.63
N TRP A 38 -13.49 17.24 11.55
CA TRP A 38 -14.20 16.59 10.46
C TRP A 38 -13.57 16.86 9.10
N LYS A 39 -12.24 16.88 9.05
CA LYS A 39 -11.49 16.95 7.78
C LYS A 39 -10.66 15.69 7.59
N CYS A 40 -10.62 15.24 6.34
CA CYS A 40 -9.74 14.15 5.94
C CYS A 40 -8.27 14.57 6.09
N GLY A 41 -7.46 13.76 6.79
CA GLY A 41 -6.01 14.00 6.92
C GLY A 41 -5.22 13.87 5.62
N VAL A 42 -5.78 13.23 4.58
CA VAL A 42 -5.10 13.00 3.30
C VAL A 42 -5.39 14.10 2.28
N CYS A 43 -6.65 14.52 2.12
CA CYS A 43 -7.05 15.49 1.11
C CYS A 43 -7.72 16.76 1.65
N SER A 44 -7.81 16.91 2.97
CA SER A 44 -8.39 18.08 3.67
C SER A 44 -9.86 18.38 3.36
N ARG A 45 -10.55 17.53 2.59
CA ARG A 45 -11.99 17.61 2.37
C ARG A 45 -12.75 17.37 3.67
N VAL A 46 -13.90 18.02 3.81
CA VAL A 46 -14.80 17.79 4.94
C VAL A 46 -15.35 16.36 4.85
N VAL A 47 -15.32 15.64 5.98
CA VAL A 47 -15.83 14.29 6.14
C VAL A 47 -16.62 14.26 7.44
N ARG A 48 -17.93 14.51 7.35
CA ARG A 48 -18.84 14.37 8.49
C ARG A 48 -19.13 12.89 8.77
N PRO A 49 -19.63 12.53 9.97
CA PRO A 49 -20.04 11.15 10.27
C PRO A 49 -20.93 10.50 9.21
N GLU A 50 -21.89 11.26 8.69
CA GLU A 50 -22.83 10.86 7.65
C GLU A 50 -22.18 10.66 6.25
N ASP A 51 -20.99 11.20 6.05
CA ASP A 51 -20.23 11.09 4.80
C ASP A 51 -19.18 9.98 4.85
N LEU A 52 -18.97 9.36 6.01
CA LEU A 52 -18.06 8.23 6.16
C LEU A 52 -18.61 7.00 5.43
N VAL A 53 -17.73 6.34 4.70
CA VAL A 53 -17.99 5.05 4.05
C VAL A 53 -16.84 4.12 4.37
N VAL A 54 -17.17 2.86 4.66
CA VAL A 54 -16.20 1.78 4.73
C VAL A 54 -15.80 1.40 3.31
N ASP A 55 -14.51 1.37 3.04
CA ASP A 55 -13.97 0.97 1.74
C ASP A 55 -13.89 -0.56 1.70
N GLY A 56 -14.88 -1.18 1.05
CA GLY A 56 -14.98 -2.64 0.96
C GLY A 56 -13.79 -3.27 0.21
N PHE A 57 -13.25 -2.58 -0.79
CA PHE A 57 -12.11 -3.09 -1.55
C PHE A 57 -10.87 -3.15 -0.68
N VAL A 58 -10.53 -2.05 0.01
CA VAL A 58 -9.36 -2.02 0.90
C VAL A 58 -9.53 -2.99 2.07
N LEU A 59 -10.76 -3.17 2.59
CA LEU A 59 -11.05 -4.17 3.61
C LEU A 59 -10.75 -5.59 3.12
N ASP A 60 -11.09 -5.91 1.88
CA ASP A 60 -10.82 -7.22 1.31
C ASP A 60 -9.32 -7.43 1.04
N VAL A 61 -8.58 -6.39 0.63
CA VAL A 61 -7.12 -6.44 0.52
C VAL A 61 -6.48 -6.75 1.88
N ILE A 62 -6.89 -6.06 2.95
CA ILE A 62 -6.37 -6.31 4.31
C ILE A 62 -6.57 -7.76 4.74
N LYS A 63 -7.75 -8.33 4.44
CA LYS A 63 -8.03 -9.73 4.75
C LYS A 63 -7.21 -10.68 3.88
N ALA A 64 -7.01 -10.35 2.61
CA ALA A 64 -6.26 -11.18 1.67
C ALA A 64 -4.76 -11.22 2.00
N THR A 65 -4.22 -10.18 2.62
CA THR A 65 -2.84 -10.12 3.10
C THR A 65 -2.69 -10.55 4.57
N ALA A 66 -3.76 -10.93 5.26
CA ALA A 66 -3.70 -11.30 6.66
C ALA A 66 -3.10 -12.71 6.88
N ASP A 67 -2.25 -12.83 7.89
CA ASP A 67 -1.74 -14.12 8.39
C ASP A 67 -2.76 -14.85 9.29
N ALA A 68 -2.34 -15.98 9.88
CA ALA A 68 -3.17 -16.74 10.80
C ALA A 68 -3.60 -15.98 12.07
N SER A 69 -2.90 -14.89 12.41
CA SER A 69 -3.23 -14.01 13.53
C SER A 69 -4.21 -12.89 13.15
N GLY A 70 -4.57 -12.79 11.86
CA GLY A 70 -5.44 -11.73 11.34
C GLY A 70 -4.71 -10.40 11.11
N ARG A 71 -3.38 -10.40 11.10
CA ARG A 71 -2.57 -9.20 10.81
C ARG A 71 -2.07 -9.24 9.37
N PRO A 72 -2.20 -8.14 8.60
CA PRO A 72 -1.55 -8.03 7.29
C PRO A 72 -0.06 -8.33 7.39
N THR A 73 0.45 -9.13 6.45
CA THR A 73 1.87 -9.49 6.33
C THR A 73 2.72 -8.36 5.72
N CYS A 74 2.09 -7.28 5.27
CA CYS A 74 2.74 -6.12 4.71
C CYS A 74 2.05 -4.83 5.18
N ASP A 75 2.82 -3.74 5.22
CA ASP A 75 2.32 -2.42 5.62
C ASP A 75 1.63 -1.71 4.46
N SER A 76 1.90 -2.11 3.21
CA SER A 76 1.36 -1.44 2.04
C SER A 76 1.16 -2.36 0.83
N VAL A 77 0.35 -1.92 -0.13
CA VAL A 77 0.17 -2.57 -1.43
C VAL A 77 0.24 -1.56 -2.57
N HIS A 78 0.66 -2.04 -3.75
CA HIS A 78 0.54 -1.32 -5.01
C HIS A 78 -0.79 -1.66 -5.66
N LEU A 79 -1.62 -0.65 -5.89
CA LEU A 79 -2.92 -0.74 -6.55
C LEU A 79 -2.84 -0.12 -7.95
N ASP A 80 -3.22 -0.88 -8.97
CA ASP A 80 -3.45 -0.35 -10.31
C ASP A 80 -4.85 0.28 -10.38
N LYS A 81 -4.92 1.60 -10.53
CA LYS A 81 -6.19 2.35 -10.46
C LYS A 81 -7.17 2.03 -11.59
N ARG A 82 -6.71 1.42 -12.68
CA ARG A 82 -7.52 1.13 -13.87
C ARG A 82 -8.15 -0.26 -13.80
N THR A 83 -7.37 -1.23 -13.32
CA THR A 83 -7.76 -2.64 -13.27
C THR A 83 -8.29 -3.04 -11.90
N LEU A 84 -7.96 -2.28 -10.85
CA LEU A 84 -8.16 -2.63 -9.45
C LEU A 84 -7.39 -3.88 -9.02
N ASP A 85 -6.41 -4.30 -9.83
CA ASP A 85 -5.44 -5.31 -9.45
C ASP A 85 -4.48 -4.73 -8.42
N TRP A 86 -4.07 -5.55 -7.45
CA TRP A 86 -3.11 -5.16 -6.43
C TRP A 86 -1.98 -6.18 -6.28
N SER A 87 -0.81 -5.70 -5.86
CA SER A 87 0.37 -6.51 -5.60
C SER A 87 1.15 -5.98 -4.40
N VAL A 88 1.78 -6.88 -3.65
CA VAL A 88 2.76 -6.53 -2.61
C VAL A 88 4.14 -6.45 -3.26
N ASP A 89 4.98 -5.51 -2.83
CA ASP A 89 6.38 -5.52 -3.29
C ASP A 89 7.13 -6.68 -2.65
N PRO A 90 7.91 -7.47 -3.42
CA PRO A 90 8.84 -8.45 -2.87
C PRO A 90 9.74 -7.89 -1.74
N SER A 91 10.13 -6.62 -1.74
CA SER A 91 10.92 -6.10 -0.61
C SER A 91 10.17 -6.10 0.73
N ASP A 92 8.84 -6.01 0.69
CA ASP A 92 8.00 -5.90 1.88
C ASP A 92 7.75 -7.25 2.57
N TYR A 93 8.09 -8.38 1.94
CA TYR A 93 8.09 -9.69 2.63
C TYR A 93 9.29 -9.86 3.56
N ALA A 94 10.36 -9.07 3.37
CA ALA A 94 11.67 -9.31 3.97
C ALA A 94 11.80 -8.64 5.35
N SER A 95 11.01 -9.08 6.32
CA SER A 95 11.30 -8.91 7.75
C SER A 95 10.75 -10.09 8.55
N GLY A 96 11.04 -11.29 8.07
CA GLY A 96 11.18 -12.45 8.95
C GLY A 96 12.62 -12.49 9.44
N SER A 97 12.86 -12.14 10.70
CA SER A 97 14.11 -12.51 11.38
C SER A 97 14.16 -14.04 11.48
N ASP A 98 14.90 -14.68 10.58
CA ASP A 98 15.31 -16.07 10.73
C ASP A 98 16.82 -16.08 11.02
N ASP A 99 17.16 -16.12 12.31
CA ASP A 99 18.49 -16.50 12.77
C ASP A 99 18.68 -18.01 12.47
N GLY A 100 19.17 -18.30 11.27
CA GLY A 100 19.43 -19.66 10.77
C GLY A 100 20.85 -19.79 10.24
N ASP A 101 21.77 -20.15 11.12
CA ASP A 101 23.13 -20.62 10.83
C ASP A 101 23.07 -21.98 10.10
N SER A 102 23.61 -22.07 8.87
CA SER A 102 24.07 -23.34 8.28
C SER A 102 24.99 -23.12 7.09
N GLU A 103 26.19 -23.67 7.25
CA GLU A 103 27.26 -23.80 6.26
C GLU A 103 26.93 -24.81 5.16
N GLY A 104 27.54 -24.60 3.98
CA GLY A 104 27.89 -25.67 3.02
C GLY A 104 27.00 -25.80 1.79
N GLU A 105 27.50 -25.40 0.62
CA GLU A 105 28.21 -26.31 -0.31
C GLU A 105 28.34 -25.69 -1.71
N GLU A 106 29.52 -25.88 -2.28
CA GLU A 106 30.00 -25.25 -3.50
C GLU A 106 29.68 -26.14 -4.72
N GLY A 107 28.70 -25.72 -5.53
CA GLY A 107 28.35 -26.37 -6.79
C GLY A 107 28.96 -25.66 -8.00
N ARG A 108 30.11 -26.19 -8.46
CA ARG A 108 30.91 -25.66 -9.57
C ARG A 108 30.28 -25.89 -10.96
N THR A 109 30.51 -24.87 -11.78
CA THR A 109 30.10 -24.53 -13.15
C THR A 109 30.41 -25.54 -14.28
N SER A 110 29.57 -25.50 -15.33
CA SER A 110 30.04 -25.74 -16.71
C SER A 110 29.20 -25.03 -17.78
N THR A 111 29.91 -24.18 -18.54
CA THR A 111 29.86 -23.91 -20.00
C THR A 111 28.49 -23.65 -20.67
N LYS A 112 28.33 -22.60 -21.50
CA LYS A 112 29.04 -22.45 -22.78
C LYS A 112 28.79 -21.06 -23.42
N LYS A 113 29.89 -20.51 -23.96
CA LYS A 113 30.11 -19.47 -24.98
C LYS A 113 28.90 -18.89 -25.73
N GLU A 114 28.90 -17.57 -25.88
CA GLU A 114 28.30 -16.87 -27.02
C GLU A 114 29.39 -16.03 -27.70
N GLU A 115 29.51 -16.23 -29.02
CA GLU A 115 30.37 -15.49 -29.95
C GLU A 115 29.57 -14.36 -30.62
N GLU A 116 30.33 -13.39 -31.10
CA GLU A 116 29.92 -12.09 -31.64
C GLU A 116 29.62 -12.15 -33.15
N ASP A 117 28.86 -11.14 -33.61
CA ASP A 117 28.80 -10.54 -34.96
C ASP A 117 27.94 -11.18 -36.07
N ASP A 118 26.96 -10.42 -36.59
CA ASP A 118 27.02 -9.81 -37.93
C ASP A 118 25.69 -9.12 -38.29
N SER A 119 25.83 -8.06 -39.09
CA SER A 119 24.84 -7.05 -39.48
C SER A 119 23.81 -7.54 -40.51
N THR A 120 22.66 -6.84 -40.58
CA THR A 120 22.21 -6.04 -41.76
C THR A 120 20.70 -6.10 -42.05
N THR A 121 20.15 -4.90 -42.27
CA THR A 121 18.95 -4.47 -43.04
C THR A 121 17.52 -4.50 -42.46
N ALA A 122 16.92 -3.30 -42.52
CA ALA A 122 15.53 -2.90 -42.27
C ALA A 122 14.58 -3.24 -43.47
N PRO A 123 13.32 -2.74 -43.56
CA PRO A 123 12.43 -2.09 -42.58
C PRO A 123 11.00 -2.72 -42.54
N ALA A 124 10.16 -2.31 -41.58
CA ALA A 124 8.73 -1.94 -41.79
C ALA A 124 7.90 -2.08 -40.50
N ASP A 125 7.24 -0.97 -40.13
CA ASP A 125 5.95 -0.89 -39.44
C ASP A 125 5.79 -1.60 -38.09
N SER A 126 6.24 -0.94 -37.02
CA SER A 126 5.69 -1.17 -35.68
C SER A 126 4.89 0.05 -35.24
N HIS A 127 3.57 -0.10 -35.34
CA HIS A 127 2.59 0.75 -34.66
C HIS A 127 3.03 0.92 -33.21
N GLY A 128 3.26 2.17 -32.80
CA GLY A 128 3.58 2.51 -31.44
C GLY A 128 2.48 2.02 -30.50
N SER A 129 2.75 0.91 -29.79
CA SER A 129 2.03 0.61 -28.56
C SER A 129 2.38 1.72 -27.59
N SER A 130 1.48 2.71 -27.53
CA SER A 130 1.45 3.72 -26.49
C SER A 130 1.30 2.97 -25.17
N HIS A 131 2.42 2.57 -24.57
CA HIS A 131 2.48 2.12 -23.19
C HIS A 131 2.21 3.35 -22.34
N ARG A 132 0.92 3.68 -22.22
CA ARG A 132 0.44 4.66 -21.27
C ARG A 132 0.91 4.18 -19.89
N PRO A 133 1.67 4.98 -19.13
CA PRO A 133 2.20 4.54 -17.84
C PRO A 133 1.04 4.06 -16.95
N ARG A 134 1.20 2.90 -16.31
CA ARG A 134 0.22 2.40 -15.35
C ARG A 134 0.03 3.45 -14.26
N GLU A 135 -1.19 3.94 -14.07
CA GLU A 135 -1.52 4.83 -12.96
C GLU A 135 -1.65 3.99 -11.69
N THR A 136 -0.54 3.77 -11.00
CA THR A 136 -0.49 3.04 -9.72
C THR A 136 -0.70 3.99 -8.53
N ALA A 137 -1.22 3.45 -7.42
CA ALA A 137 -1.22 4.08 -6.10
C ALA A 137 -0.63 3.10 -5.09
N MET A 138 0.12 3.62 -4.13
CA MET A 138 0.47 2.89 -2.93
C MET A 138 -0.63 3.12 -1.89
N VAL A 139 -1.14 2.05 -1.29
CA VAL A 139 -2.15 2.10 -0.22
C VAL A 139 -1.52 1.50 1.03
N ASP A 140 -1.44 2.31 2.08
CA ASP A 140 -0.97 1.92 3.41
C ASP A 140 -2.12 1.20 4.16
N LEU A 141 -1.82 0.02 4.72
CA LEU A 141 -2.74 -0.85 5.45
C LEU A 141 -2.65 -0.67 6.97
N MET A 142 -1.79 0.22 7.44
CA MET A 142 -1.55 0.50 8.85
C MET A 142 -2.33 1.74 9.31
N GLY A 143 -2.88 1.66 10.51
CA GLY A 143 -3.55 2.78 11.16
C GLY A 143 -2.53 3.76 11.72
N SER A 144 -2.76 5.07 11.51
CA SER A 144 -1.98 6.12 12.16
C SER A 144 -2.20 6.08 13.68
N SER A 145 -1.26 5.50 14.41
CA SER A 145 -1.31 5.45 15.87
C SER A 145 -1.03 6.86 16.40
N SER A 146 -2.02 7.52 16.99
CA SER A 146 -1.77 8.79 17.68
C SER A 146 -1.09 8.51 19.01
N SER A 147 0.23 8.70 19.06
CA SER A 147 0.95 8.85 20.32
C SER A 147 0.46 10.13 20.99
N SER A 148 -0.33 10.01 22.05
CA SER A 148 -0.66 11.13 22.92
C SER A 148 0.55 11.43 23.79
N GLU A 149 1.30 12.48 23.46
CA GLU A 149 2.22 13.11 24.39
C GLU A 149 1.38 13.81 25.46
N ASP A 150 1.46 13.27 26.67
CA ASP A 150 0.84 13.79 27.89
C ASP A 150 1.63 15.04 28.32
N GLU A 151 1.23 16.24 27.86
CA GLU A 151 1.66 17.47 28.51
C GLU A 151 0.81 17.66 29.78
N THR A 152 1.31 17.11 30.88
CA THR A 152 0.88 17.49 32.23
C THR A 152 1.28 18.94 32.56
N PRO A 153 0.44 19.65 33.34
CA PRO A 153 0.49 21.11 33.51
C PRO A 153 1.66 21.64 34.36
#